data_AF-A0A8E7AZA8-F1
#
_entry.id   AF-A0A8E7AZA8-F1
#
_cell.length_a   1.000
_cell.length_b   1.000
_cell.length_c   1.000
_cell.angle_alpha   90.00
_cell.angle_beta   90.00
_cell.angle_gamma   90.00
#
_symmetry.space_group_name_H-M   'P 1'
#
loop_
_entity.id
_entity.type
_entity.pdbx_description
1 polymer ?
#
loop_
_entity_poly.entity_id
_entity_poly.type
_entity_poly.pdbx_seq_one_letter_code
_entity_poly.pdbx_strand_id
1 'polypeptide(L)'
;MNNTYLSIDSDSVRDKIHSWWRGLSENRGDSAELQRCHDLTEVFFCQAFHRLYMSLLSEGTVRREALALIAVSLAHVKEDISGVTFAQQMGESKSVQTPQISQMRFRKLIRCESYSELFLPVTRIIKMLNGAVNIDDVVKKLYFWNEKSRKDMTFEYFEKVLQSEGNQGGKKNE
;
A
#
# COMPACT_ATOMS: atom_id res chain seq x y z
N MET A 1 2.58 -16.67 -27.72
CA MET A 1 2.59 -16.58 -26.24
C MET A 1 1.46 -15.64 -25.85
N ASN A 2 0.36 -16.16 -25.30
CA ASN A 2 -0.73 -15.31 -24.84
C ASN A 2 -0.19 -14.48 -23.66
N ASN A 3 -0.10 -13.16 -23.85
CA ASN A 3 0.39 -12.24 -22.82
C ASN A 3 -0.72 -12.04 -21.79
N THR A 4 -0.92 -13.03 -20.92
CA THR A 4 -1.88 -12.94 -19.83
C THR A 4 -1.31 -12.02 -18.76
N TYR A 5 -1.93 -10.84 -18.61
CA TYR A 5 -1.57 -9.92 -17.54
C TYR A 5 -1.85 -10.55 -16.17
N LEU A 6 -0.97 -10.29 -15.20
CA LEU A 6 -1.19 -10.71 -13.82
C LEU A 6 -2.50 -10.13 -13.29
N SER A 7 -3.45 -10.99 -12.95
CA SER A 7 -4.67 -10.60 -12.24
C SER A 7 -4.37 -10.46 -10.75
N ILE A 8 -3.99 -9.25 -10.33
CA ILE A 8 -3.61 -8.96 -8.93
C ILE A 8 -4.76 -9.23 -7.94
N ASP A 9 -6.00 -9.21 -8.43
CA ASP A 9 -7.22 -9.44 -7.65
C ASP A 9 -7.66 -10.92 -7.62
N SER A 10 -6.91 -11.83 -8.24
CA SER A 10 -7.22 -13.27 -8.18
C SER A 10 -6.86 -13.85 -6.81
N ASP A 11 -7.63 -14.84 -6.35
CA ASP A 11 -7.38 -15.52 -5.07
C ASP A 11 -5.97 -16.11 -5.01
N SER A 12 -5.53 -16.79 -6.08
CA SER A 12 -4.18 -17.35 -6.21
C SER A 12 -3.07 -16.31 -5.99
N VAL A 13 -3.20 -15.12 -6.60
CA VAL A 13 -2.19 -14.06 -6.45
C VAL A 13 -2.23 -13.44 -5.05
N ARG A 14 -3.44 -13.20 -4.50
CA ARG A 14 -3.59 -12.73 -3.12
C ARG A 14 -2.94 -13.70 -2.13
N ASP A 15 -3.26 -14.98 -2.23
CA ASP A 15 -2.73 -16.01 -1.34
C ASP A 15 -1.19 -16.06 -1.36
N LYS A 16 -0.59 -15.95 -2.54
CA LYS A 16 0.87 -15.90 -2.71
C LYS A 16 1.50 -14.67 -2.05
N ILE A 17 0.90 -13.48 -2.22
CA ILE A 17 1.37 -12.24 -1.61
C ILE A 17 1.24 -12.30 -0.08
N HIS A 18 0.10 -12.78 0.43
CA HIS A 18 -0.15 -12.96 1.86
C HIS A 18 0.80 -13.98 2.48
N SER A 19 1.00 -15.12 1.82
CA SER A 19 1.95 -16.15 2.26
C SER A 19 3.37 -15.60 2.31
N TRP A 20 3.79 -14.84 1.28
CA TRP A 20 5.10 -14.22 1.26
C TRP A 20 5.27 -13.17 2.37
N TRP A 21 4.29 -12.29 2.57
CA TRP A 21 4.33 -11.27 3.63
C TRP A 21 4.40 -11.89 5.02
N ARG A 22 3.60 -12.93 5.30
CA ARG A 22 3.67 -13.67 6.58
C ARG A 22 5.07 -14.28 6.77
N GLY A 23 5.65 -14.85 5.72
CA GLY A 23 7.00 -15.41 5.73
C GLY A 23 8.12 -14.39 6.02
N LEU A 24 7.92 -13.09 5.72
CA LEU A 24 8.89 -12.05 6.11
C LEU A 24 9.05 -11.92 7.63
N SER A 25 7.98 -12.18 8.40
CA SER A 25 8.05 -12.12 9.86
C SER A 25 8.89 -13.27 10.46
N GLU A 26 8.91 -14.41 9.78
CA GLU A 26 9.70 -15.59 10.13
C GLU A 26 11.18 -15.39 9.79
N ASN A 27 11.48 -14.67 8.69
CA ASN A 27 12.84 -14.31 8.29
C ASN A 27 13.15 -12.83 8.56
N ARG A 28 13.47 -12.52 9.82
CA ARG A 28 13.79 -11.15 10.28
C ARG A 28 14.90 -10.46 9.47
N GLY A 29 15.82 -11.24 8.87
CA GLY A 29 16.89 -10.71 8.02
C GLY A 29 16.34 -10.07 6.74
N ASP A 30 15.48 -10.79 6.02
CA ASP A 30 14.84 -10.34 4.79
C ASP A 30 13.99 -9.08 5.01
N SER A 31 13.19 -9.09 6.08
CA SER A 31 12.37 -7.93 6.44
C SER A 31 13.25 -6.71 6.73
N ALA A 32 14.30 -6.88 7.54
CA ALA A 32 15.20 -5.79 7.87
C ALA A 32 16.05 -5.30 6.69
N GLU A 33 16.36 -6.17 5.72
CA GLU A 33 17.02 -5.79 4.47
C GLU A 33 16.11 -4.87 3.65
N LEU A 34 14.88 -5.31 3.35
CA LEU A 34 13.89 -4.53 2.59
C LEU A 34 13.57 -3.19 3.27
N GLN A 35 13.39 -3.17 4.59
CA GLN A 35 13.07 -1.96 5.34
C GLN A 35 14.20 -0.90 5.33
N ARG A 36 15.43 -1.29 5.00
CA ARG A 36 16.60 -0.41 4.90
C ARG A 36 16.82 0.11 3.48
N CYS A 37 16.07 -0.37 2.48
CA CYS A 37 16.17 0.16 1.13
C CYS A 37 15.75 1.64 1.07
N HIS A 38 16.41 2.41 0.21
CA HIS A 38 16.18 3.85 -0.01
C HIS A 38 15.60 4.16 -1.39
N ASP A 39 15.67 3.20 -2.31
CA ASP A 39 15.08 3.27 -3.65
C ASP A 39 14.72 1.86 -4.18
N LEU A 40 14.14 1.81 -5.38
CA LEU A 40 13.76 0.55 -6.03
C LEU A 40 14.96 -0.28 -6.49
N THR A 41 16.10 0.36 -6.78
CA THR A 41 17.33 -0.32 -7.20
C THR A 41 17.85 -1.21 -6.07
N GLU A 42 17.87 -0.68 -4.84
CA GLU A 42 18.24 -1.47 -3.66
C GLU A 42 17.29 -2.66 -3.46
N VAL A 43 15.97 -2.48 -3.66
CA VAL A 43 14.99 -3.57 -3.57
C VAL A 43 15.25 -4.66 -4.61
N PHE A 44 15.69 -4.30 -5.82
CA PHE A 44 16.03 -5.29 -6.85
C PHE A 44 17.24 -6.17 -6.49
N PHE A 45 18.07 -5.76 -5.53
CA PHE A 45 19.16 -6.59 -5.01
C PHE A 45 18.73 -7.53 -3.89
N CYS A 46 17.54 -7.35 -3.30
CA CYS A 46 17.06 -8.18 -2.20
C CYS A 46 16.55 -9.55 -2.67
N GLN A 47 17.06 -10.63 -2.09
CA GLN A 47 16.61 -11.99 -2.46
C GLN A 47 15.13 -12.24 -2.11
N ALA A 48 14.63 -11.59 -1.07
CA ALA A 48 13.22 -11.67 -0.66
C ALA A 48 12.26 -11.16 -1.74
N PHE A 49 12.63 -10.10 -2.47
CA PHE A 49 11.87 -9.61 -3.62
C PHE A 49 11.82 -10.65 -4.74
N HIS A 50 12.96 -11.29 -5.05
CA HIS A 50 13.02 -12.31 -6.10
C HIS A 50 12.18 -13.55 -5.76
N ARG A 51 12.10 -13.95 -4.48
CA ARG A 51 11.19 -15.02 -4.04
C ARG A 51 9.73 -14.68 -4.33
N LEU A 52 9.30 -13.45 -4.03
CA LEU A 52 7.96 -12.97 -4.38
C LEU A 52 7.74 -12.99 -5.89
N TYR A 53 8.66 -12.39 -6.65
CA TYR A 53 8.58 -12.31 -8.11
C TYR A 53 8.43 -13.69 -8.74
N MET A 54 9.28 -14.64 -8.38
CA MET A 54 9.24 -16.01 -8.89
C MET A 54 7.93 -16.72 -8.58
N SER A 55 7.35 -16.49 -7.39
CA SER A 55 6.07 -17.11 -7.00
C SER A 55 4.91 -16.68 -7.90
N LEU A 56 4.99 -15.49 -8.49
CA LEU A 56 3.93 -14.89 -9.31
C LEU A 56 4.09 -15.15 -10.81
N LEU A 57 5.22 -15.68 -11.26
CA LEU A 57 5.48 -15.92 -12.70
C LEU A 57 4.51 -16.93 -13.32
N SER A 58 3.99 -17.88 -12.54
CA SER A 58 2.96 -18.83 -13.01
C SER A 58 1.59 -18.18 -13.22
N GLU A 59 1.36 -17.00 -12.62
CA GLU A 59 0.06 -16.32 -12.64
C GLU A 59 -0.05 -15.27 -13.77
N GLY A 60 1.06 -14.94 -14.42
CA GLY A 60 1.09 -14.06 -15.59
C GLY A 60 2.25 -13.07 -15.59
N THR A 61 2.18 -12.08 -16.48
CA THR A 61 3.22 -11.07 -16.64
C THR A 61 3.22 -10.08 -15.48
N VAL A 62 4.32 -10.06 -14.73
CA VAL A 62 4.51 -9.25 -13.51
C VAL A 62 5.23 -7.94 -13.82
N ARG A 63 4.63 -6.80 -13.40
CA ARG A 63 5.29 -5.48 -13.43
C ARG A 63 6.33 -5.35 -12.31
N ARG A 64 7.62 -5.39 -12.66
CA ARG A 64 8.74 -5.46 -11.70
C ARG A 64 8.82 -4.27 -10.75
N GLU A 65 8.74 -3.03 -11.25
CA GLU A 65 8.81 -1.83 -10.40
C GLU A 65 7.63 -1.72 -9.44
N ALA A 66 6.42 -2.04 -9.92
CA ALA A 66 5.23 -2.09 -9.09
C ALA A 66 5.37 -3.13 -7.98
N LEU A 67 5.87 -4.33 -8.32
CA LEU A 67 6.11 -5.39 -7.35
C LEU A 67 7.23 -5.04 -6.35
N ALA A 68 8.29 -4.36 -6.78
CA ALA A 68 9.36 -3.90 -5.90
C ALA A 68 8.83 -2.88 -4.88
N LEU A 69 8.01 -1.91 -5.34
CA LEU A 69 7.35 -0.96 -4.44
C LEU A 69 6.42 -1.69 -3.45
N ILE A 70 5.67 -2.69 -3.90
CA ILE A 70 4.81 -3.52 -3.04
C ILE A 70 5.67 -4.27 -2.01
N ALA A 71 6.77 -4.90 -2.42
CA ALA A 71 7.62 -5.69 -1.52
C ALA A 71 8.18 -4.85 -0.36
N VAL A 72 8.76 -3.67 -0.66
CA VAL A 72 9.26 -2.77 0.39
C VAL A 72 8.13 -2.16 1.23
N SER A 73 6.96 -1.91 0.62
CA SER A 73 5.79 -1.40 1.34
C SER A 73 5.29 -2.41 2.37
N LEU A 74 5.11 -3.67 1.95
CA LEU A 74 4.66 -4.77 2.81
C LEU A 74 5.71 -5.14 3.88
N ALA A 75 7.00 -4.92 3.62
CA ALA A 75 8.02 -5.08 4.66
C ALA A 75 7.83 -4.11 5.84
N HIS A 76 7.15 -2.97 5.64
CA HIS A 76 6.78 -2.04 6.71
C HIS A 76 5.41 -2.32 7.36
N VAL A 77 4.64 -3.28 6.81
CA VAL A 77 3.33 -3.68 7.34
C VAL A 77 3.51 -4.67 8.47
N LYS A 78 2.85 -4.38 9.60
CA LYS A 78 2.84 -5.19 10.82
C LYS A 78 1.54 -5.93 11.02
N GLU A 79 0.44 -5.36 10.54
CA GLU A 79 -0.91 -5.88 10.73
C GLU A 79 -1.71 -5.69 9.44
N ASP A 80 -2.37 -6.75 9.02
CA ASP A 80 -3.33 -6.72 7.91
C ASP A 80 -4.73 -6.46 8.47
N ILE A 81 -5.35 -5.37 8.03
CA ILE A 81 -6.68 -4.95 8.49
C ILE A 81 -7.67 -4.95 7.32
N SER A 82 -8.94 -5.28 7.61
CA SER A 82 -10.01 -5.33 6.61
C SER A 82 -11.09 -4.28 6.83
N GLY A 83 -11.98 -4.10 5.85
CA GLY A 83 -13.18 -3.27 5.98
C GLY A 83 -12.98 -1.77 5.73
N VAL A 84 -11.74 -1.33 5.49
CA VAL A 84 -11.38 0.04 5.12
C VAL A 84 -10.33 0.04 4.00
N THR A 85 -10.47 0.92 3.01
CA THR A 85 -9.44 1.07 1.96
C THR A 85 -8.22 1.82 2.49
N PHE A 86 -7.08 1.70 1.79
CA PHE A 86 -5.85 2.40 2.14
C PHE A 86 -6.05 3.92 2.14
N ALA A 87 -6.81 4.47 1.19
CA ALA A 87 -7.11 5.89 1.14
C ALA A 87 -8.12 6.33 2.22
N GLN A 88 -9.10 5.50 2.57
CA GLN A 88 -9.98 5.75 3.72
C GLN A 88 -9.20 5.80 5.04
N GLN A 89 -8.27 4.87 5.26
CA GLN A 89 -7.41 4.88 6.46
C GLN A 89 -6.63 6.19 6.59
N MET A 90 -6.14 6.74 5.47
CA MET A 90 -5.47 8.04 5.45
C MET A 90 -6.41 9.20 5.84
N GLY A 91 -7.68 9.14 5.43
CA GLY A 91 -8.69 10.17 5.68
C GLY A 91 -9.40 10.07 7.03
N GLU A 92 -9.22 8.96 7.75
CA GLU A 92 -9.82 8.74 9.07
C GLU A 92 -9.31 9.75 10.10
N SER A 93 -10.15 10.18 11.03
CA SER A 93 -9.76 11.15 12.06
C SER A 93 -8.73 10.57 13.03
N LYS A 94 -7.61 11.29 13.17
CA LYS A 94 -6.61 11.10 14.22
C LYS A 94 -6.94 11.90 15.48
N SER A 95 -7.47 13.11 15.31
CA SER A 95 -8.00 13.95 16.38
C SER A 95 -9.18 14.76 15.86
N VAL A 96 -9.75 15.61 16.72
CA VAL A 96 -10.75 16.60 16.29
C VAL A 96 -10.20 17.39 15.09
N GLN A 97 -10.84 17.22 13.93
CA GLN A 97 -10.53 17.89 12.66
C GLN A 97 -9.18 17.55 12.00
N THR A 98 -8.44 16.55 12.45
CA THR A 98 -7.19 16.14 11.76
C THR A 98 -7.27 14.71 11.24
N PRO A 99 -7.10 14.48 9.92
CA PRO A 99 -6.99 13.12 9.39
C PRO A 99 -5.64 12.48 9.76
N GLN A 100 -5.57 11.14 9.72
CA GLN A 100 -4.34 10.37 9.95
C GLN A 100 -3.20 10.87 9.07
N ILE A 101 -3.49 11.09 7.78
CA ILE A 101 -2.59 11.73 6.83
C ILE A 101 -3.18 13.06 6.40
N SER A 102 -2.42 14.16 6.56
CA SER A 102 -2.90 15.47 6.15
C SER A 102 -3.19 15.57 4.65
N GLN A 103 -4.17 16.40 4.26
CA GLN A 103 -4.55 16.60 2.86
C GLN A 103 -3.34 16.99 1.98
N MET A 104 -2.39 17.76 2.52
CA MET A 104 -1.16 18.13 1.82
C MET A 104 -0.28 16.92 1.49
N ARG A 105 -0.11 15.98 2.43
CA ARG A 105 0.66 14.75 2.22
C ARG A 105 -0.06 13.82 1.24
N PHE A 106 -1.37 13.69 1.38
CA PHE A 106 -2.19 12.93 0.45
C PHE A 106 -2.09 13.49 -0.98
N ARG A 107 -2.23 14.80 -1.18
CA ARG A 107 -2.06 15.44 -2.51
C ARG A 107 -0.66 15.22 -3.07
N LYS A 108 0.40 15.24 -2.24
CA LYS A 108 1.77 14.91 -2.69
C LYS A 108 1.88 13.47 -3.18
N LEU A 109 1.29 12.51 -2.45
CA LEU A 109 1.25 11.10 -2.87
C LEU A 109 0.54 10.96 -4.23
N ILE A 110 -0.67 11.51 -4.38
CA ILE A 110 -1.47 11.36 -5.60
C ILE A 110 -0.78 12.00 -6.82
N ARG A 111 0.05 13.03 -6.62
CA ARG A 111 0.78 13.68 -7.72
C ARG A 111 2.00 12.91 -8.21
N CYS A 112 2.43 11.84 -7.55
CA CYS A 112 3.52 10.99 -8.05
C CYS A 112 3.10 10.28 -9.34
N GLU A 113 3.99 10.33 -10.33
CA GLU A 113 3.76 9.76 -11.67
C GLU A 113 4.61 8.51 -11.93
N SER A 114 5.65 8.27 -11.13
CA SER A 114 6.52 7.09 -11.24
C SER A 114 6.59 6.29 -9.94
N TYR A 115 6.96 5.01 -10.05
CA TYR A 115 7.18 4.15 -8.88
C TYR A 115 8.33 4.64 -7.99
N SER A 116 9.38 5.21 -8.58
CA SER A 116 10.49 5.81 -7.83
C SER A 116 10.03 7.00 -6.99
N GLU A 117 9.15 7.85 -7.52
CA GLU A 117 8.55 8.96 -6.76
C GLU A 117 7.64 8.49 -5.62
N LEU A 118 6.98 7.33 -5.79
CA LEU A 118 6.11 6.74 -4.77
C LEU A 118 6.86 6.11 -3.61
N PHE A 119 8.12 5.70 -3.82
CA PHE A 119 8.90 4.95 -2.84
C PHE A 119 8.86 5.60 -1.44
N LEU A 120 9.29 6.86 -1.34
CA LEU A 120 9.36 7.56 -0.06
C LEU A 120 7.97 7.93 0.50
N PRO A 121 7.02 8.49 -0.28
CA PRO A 121 5.68 8.79 0.22
C PRO A 121 4.95 7.56 0.77
N VAL A 122 4.95 6.43 0.05
CA VAL A 122 4.20 5.23 0.44
C VAL A 122 4.77 4.62 1.71
N THR A 123 6.09 4.39 1.77
CA THR A 123 6.74 3.80 2.96
C THR A 123 6.55 4.68 4.20
N ARG A 124 6.57 6.02 4.06
CA ARG A 124 6.27 6.95 5.15
C ARG A 124 4.82 6.89 5.60
N ILE A 125 3.87 6.83 4.66
CA ILE A 125 2.44 6.75 4.99
C ILE A 125 2.14 5.46 5.76
N ILE A 126 2.66 4.31 5.34
CA ILE A 126 2.48 3.04 6.06
C ILE A 126 3.02 3.15 7.49
N LYS A 127 4.19 3.77 7.68
CA LYS A 127 4.75 4.04 9.02
C LYS A 127 3.86 4.98 9.84
N MET A 128 3.27 6.01 9.23
CA MET A 128 2.34 6.94 9.89
C MET A 128 1.02 6.28 10.29
N LEU A 129 0.60 5.24 9.57
CA LEU A 129 -0.52 4.35 9.93
C LEU A 129 -0.09 3.25 10.91
N ASN A 130 1.06 3.40 11.57
CA ASN A 130 1.64 2.44 12.52
C ASN A 130 1.90 1.03 11.95
N GLY A 131 1.89 0.88 10.62
CA GLY A 131 2.05 -0.41 9.94
C GLY A 131 0.78 -1.27 9.91
N ALA A 132 -0.39 -0.74 10.30
CA ALA A 132 -1.66 -1.43 10.13
C ALA A 132 -2.33 -0.94 8.84
N VAL A 133 -2.41 -1.80 7.81
CA VAL A 133 -2.98 -1.45 6.51
C VAL A 133 -3.78 -2.60 5.91
N ASN A 134 -4.67 -2.28 4.97
CA ASN A 134 -5.37 -3.30 4.19
C ASN A 134 -4.44 -3.74 3.06
N ILE A 135 -3.88 -4.95 3.19
CA ILE A 135 -2.87 -5.45 2.25
C ILE A 135 -3.44 -5.56 0.83
N ASP A 136 -4.64 -6.12 0.69
CA ASP A 136 -5.24 -6.33 -0.63
C ASP A 136 -5.48 -5.00 -1.36
N ASP A 137 -6.01 -4.00 -0.64
CA ASP A 137 -6.25 -2.69 -1.24
C ASP A 137 -4.94 -1.97 -1.57
N VAL A 138 -3.96 -1.91 -0.65
CA VAL A 138 -2.69 -1.23 -0.94
C VAL A 138 -1.94 -1.90 -2.09
N VAL A 139 -1.91 -3.23 -2.14
CA VAL A 139 -1.31 -4.00 -3.23
C VAL A 139 -1.98 -3.64 -4.55
N LYS A 140 -3.31 -3.64 -4.61
CA LYS A 140 -4.07 -3.29 -5.81
C LYS A 140 -3.78 -1.86 -6.28
N LYS A 141 -3.88 -0.87 -5.38
CA LYS A 141 -3.66 0.54 -5.71
C LYS A 141 -2.23 0.79 -6.20
N LEU A 142 -1.24 0.21 -5.53
CA LEU A 142 0.17 0.34 -5.92
C LEU A 142 0.46 -0.44 -7.20
N TYR A 143 -0.09 -1.64 -7.38
CA TYR A 143 0.20 -2.44 -8.57
C TYR A 143 -0.20 -1.70 -9.84
N PHE A 144 -1.39 -1.08 -9.85
CA PHE A 144 -1.93 -0.40 -11.03
C PHE A 144 -1.48 1.05 -11.19
N TRP A 145 -1.19 1.75 -10.08
CA TRP A 145 -0.89 3.18 -9.98
C TRP A 145 -1.09 3.99 -11.27
N ASN A 146 -2.36 4.20 -11.63
CA ASN A 146 -2.77 4.88 -12.85
C ASN A 146 -3.81 5.96 -12.54
N GLU A 147 -4.25 6.70 -13.54
CA GLU A 147 -5.24 7.77 -13.37
C GLU A 147 -6.51 7.30 -12.65
N LYS A 148 -7.04 6.13 -13.02
CA LYS A 148 -8.22 5.55 -12.37
C LYS A 148 -7.97 5.30 -10.87
N SER A 149 -6.88 4.60 -10.54
CA SER A 149 -6.55 4.27 -9.15
C SER A 149 -6.35 5.54 -8.31
N ARG A 150 -5.70 6.56 -8.88
CA ARG A 150 -5.48 7.87 -8.24
C ARG A 150 -6.78 8.65 -8.01
N LYS A 151 -7.72 8.63 -8.96
CA LYS A 151 -9.05 9.23 -8.81
C LYS A 151 -9.85 8.49 -7.73
N ASP A 152 -9.91 7.16 -7.80
CA ASP A 152 -10.64 6.33 -6.84
C ASP A 152 -10.14 6.60 -5.41
N MET A 153 -8.81 6.62 -5.20
CA MET A 153 -8.22 6.99 -3.90
C MET A 153 -8.57 8.41 -3.46
N THR A 154 -8.69 9.37 -4.38
CA THR A 154 -9.04 10.76 -4.05
C THR A 154 -10.46 10.85 -3.50
N PHE A 155 -11.42 10.17 -4.12
CA PHE A 155 -12.80 10.10 -3.61
C PHE A 155 -12.84 9.42 -2.23
N GLU A 156 -12.26 8.22 -2.13
CA GLU A 156 -12.20 7.44 -0.88
C GLU A 156 -11.64 8.24 0.31
N TYR A 157 -10.56 9.01 0.08
CA TYR A 157 -9.95 9.86 1.11
C TYR A 157 -10.85 11.02 1.51
N PHE A 158 -11.33 11.83 0.56
CA PHE A 158 -12.09 13.05 0.88
C PHE A 158 -13.48 12.74 1.42
N GLU A 159 -14.14 11.69 0.95
CA GLU A 159 -15.41 11.22 1.52
C GLU A 159 -15.24 10.86 3.00
N LYS A 160 -14.19 10.11 3.35
CA LYS A 160 -13.92 9.72 4.74
C LYS A 160 -13.59 10.91 5.63
N VAL A 161 -12.84 11.90 5.12
CA VAL A 161 -12.57 13.15 5.85
C VAL A 161 -13.88 13.87 6.18
N LEU A 162 -14.75 14.08 5.19
CA LEU A 162 -16.03 14.79 5.39
C LEU A 162 -17.00 14.04 6.31
N GLN A 163 -17.07 12.71 6.20
CA GLN A 163 -17.88 11.87 7.10
C GLN A 163 -17.41 11.99 8.56
N SER A 164 -16.10 12.09 8.77
CA SER A 164 -15.53 12.20 10.11
C SER A 164 -15.77 13.57 10.74
N GLU A 165 -15.89 14.63 9.93
CA GLU A 165 -16.29 15.97 10.38
C GLU A 165 -17.79 15.99 10.80
N GLY A 166 -18.66 15.39 9.99
CA GLY A 166 -20.10 15.32 10.27
C GLY A 166 -20.46 14.53 11.54
N ASN A 167 -19.78 13.39 11.78
CA ASN A 167 -20.03 12.56 12.96
C ASN A 167 -19.58 13.19 14.29
N GLN A 168 -18.74 14.24 14.26
CA GLN A 168 -18.27 14.92 15.48
C GLN A 168 -19.16 16.12 15.87
N GLY A 169 -19.98 16.65 14.95
CA GLY A 169 -20.93 17.74 15.23
C GLY A 169 -22.14 17.33 16.08
N GLY A 170 -22.46 16.03 16.13
CA GLY A 170 -23.59 15.49 16.92
C GLY A 170 -23.30 15.26 18.41
N LYS A 171 -22.05 15.43 18.89
CA LYS A 171 -21.65 15.19 20.29
C LYS A 171 -21.52 16.47 21.15
N LYS A 172 -22.12 17.59 20.73
CA LYS A 172 -21.98 18.89 21.43
C LYS A 172 -23.17 19.35 22.27
N ASN A 173 -24.20 18.52 22.46
CA ASN A 173 -25.36 18.85 23.30
C ASN A 173 -25.64 17.73 24.29
N GLU A 174 -24.91 17.68 25.40
CA GLU A 174 -25.33 17.08 26.68
C GLU A 174 -24.58 17.78 27.83
#